data_AF-A0A7X5BZ70-F1
#
_entry.id   AF-A0A7X5BZ70-F1
#
_cell.length_a   1.000
_cell.length_b   1.000
_cell.length_c   1.000
_cell.angle_alpha   90.00
_cell.angle_beta   90.00
_cell.angle_gamma   90.00
#
_symmetry.space_group_name_H-M   'P 1'
#
loop_
_entity.id
_entity.type
_entity.pdbx_description
1 polymer ?
#
loop_
_entity_poly.entity_id
_entity_poly.type
_entity_poly.pdbx_seq_one_letter_code
_entity_poly.pdbx_strand_id
1 'polypeptide(L)'
;MFEQSIDDRLASLGILFPAASEPAAKYANYVNAADPDFEEHHKALNGCSDLMLDVFGKRGRHARSVLGAVSVRDNLPIIVDSIFEVEA
;
A
#
# COMPACT_ATOMS: atom_id res chain seq x y z
N MET A 1 11.14 -27.56 16.80
CA MET A 1 11.19 -26.16 17.28
C MET A 1 12.33 -25.51 16.50
N PHE A 2 12.05 -24.54 15.64
CA PHE A 2 13.12 -23.89 14.88
C PHE A 2 13.97 -23.09 15.88
N GLU A 3 15.25 -23.42 15.99
CA GLU A 3 16.21 -22.81 16.94
C GLU A 3 16.57 -21.36 16.62
N GLN A 4 16.20 -20.87 15.43
CA GLN A 4 16.45 -19.50 14.98
C GLN A 4 15.13 -18.73 14.80
N SER A 5 15.15 -17.45 15.15
CA SER A 5 14.04 -16.54 14.90
C SER A 5 13.83 -16.31 13.40
N ILE A 6 12.65 -15.82 13.02
CA ILE A 6 12.37 -15.43 11.63
C ILE A 6 13.35 -14.33 11.18
N ASP A 7 13.69 -13.40 12.08
CA ASP A 7 14.61 -12.30 11.80
C ASP A 7 16.03 -12.81 11.51
N ASP A 8 16.53 -13.77 12.30
CA ASP A 8 17.86 -14.37 12.07
C ASP A 8 17.94 -15.05 10.70
N ARG A 9 16.87 -15.78 10.34
CA ARG A 9 16.77 -16.46 9.05
C ARG A 9 16.79 -15.45 7.90
N LEU A 10 16.08 -14.35 8.00
CA LEU A 10 16.04 -13.32 6.96
C LEU A 10 17.37 -12.56 6.86
N ALA A 11 18.02 -12.27 7.99
CA ALA A 11 19.34 -11.65 8.02
C ALA A 11 20.40 -12.54 7.34
N SER A 12 20.35 -13.86 7.53
CA SER A 12 21.26 -14.80 6.84
C SER A 12 21.10 -14.81 5.31
N LEU A 13 19.93 -14.40 4.81
CA LEU A 13 19.64 -14.24 3.39
C LEU A 13 20.00 -12.83 2.87
N GLY A 14 20.59 -11.98 3.71
CA GLY A 14 20.88 -10.58 3.38
C GLY A 14 19.64 -9.68 3.36
N ILE A 15 18.52 -10.15 3.91
CA ILE A 15 17.27 -9.38 4.00
C ILE A 15 17.26 -8.67 5.35
N LEU A 16 17.58 -7.38 5.33
CA LEU A 16 17.52 -6.51 6.51
C LEU A 16 16.21 -5.73 6.51
N PHE A 17 15.48 -5.77 7.62
CA PHE A 17 14.29 -4.93 7.77
C PHE A 17 14.69 -3.51 8.17
N PRO A 18 14.13 -2.47 7.52
CA PRO A 18 14.25 -1.11 8.01
C PRO A 18 13.48 -0.96 9.33
N ALA A 19 13.82 0.07 10.11
CA ALA A 19 12.96 0.49 11.22
C ALA A 19 11.52 0.70 10.71
N ALA A 20 10.53 0.28 11.50
CA ALA A 20 9.13 0.47 11.16
C ALA A 20 8.86 1.96 10.90
N SER A 21 8.17 2.28 9.81
CA SER A 21 7.81 3.66 9.50
C SER A 21 6.68 4.12 10.44
N GLU A 22 6.90 5.18 11.20
CA GLU A 22 5.83 5.83 11.96
C GLU A 22 5.26 7.04 11.17
N PRO A 23 3.92 7.13 10.97
CA PRO A 23 2.89 6.11 11.20
C PRO A 23 2.77 5.12 10.03
N ALA A 24 2.44 3.87 10.33
CA ALA A 24 2.29 2.82 9.33
C ALA A 24 0.88 2.80 8.73
N ALA A 25 0.59 3.71 7.79
CA ALA A 25 -0.58 3.56 6.92
C ALA A 25 -0.23 2.72 5.68
N LYS A 26 -1.12 1.77 5.33
CA LYS A 26 -1.02 1.00 4.08
C LYS A 26 -2.32 1.10 3.30
N TYR A 27 -2.19 1.35 2.01
CA TYR A 27 -3.31 1.32 1.06
C TYR A 27 -3.18 0.14 0.10
N ALA A 28 -4.26 -0.63 -0.05
CA ALA A 28 -4.44 -1.59 -1.12
C ALA A 28 -5.57 -1.09 -2.03
N ASN A 29 -5.28 -0.93 -3.32
CA ASN A 29 -6.17 -0.19 -4.20
C ASN A 29 -6.42 -0.96 -5.50
N TYR A 30 -7.65 -0.88 -5.98
CA TYR A 30 -8.08 -1.45 -7.24
C TYR A 30 -8.55 -0.32 -8.14
N VAL A 31 -8.02 -0.26 -9.35
CA VAL A 31 -8.45 0.66 -10.40
C VAL A 31 -9.20 -0.16 -11.44
N ASN A 32 -10.43 0.25 -11.73
CA ASN A 32 -11.27 -0.43 -12.71
C ASN A 32 -10.80 -0.08 -14.13
N ALA A 33 -10.12 -1.04 -14.75
CA ALA A 33 -9.53 -0.89 -16.08
C ALA A 33 -9.83 -2.16 -16.89
N ALA A 34 -10.74 -2.03 -17.86
CA ALA A 34 -11.11 -3.13 -18.75
C ALA A 34 -10.05 -3.41 -19.82
N ASP A 35 -9.24 -2.40 -20.16
CA ASP A 35 -8.13 -2.53 -21.09
C ASP A 35 -6.93 -3.21 -20.39
N PRO A 36 -6.53 -4.41 -20.83
CA PRO A 36 -5.40 -5.12 -20.23
C PRO A 36 -4.05 -4.40 -20.46
N ASP A 37 -3.96 -3.50 -21.43
CA ASP A 37 -2.73 -2.77 -21.77
C ASP A 37 -2.62 -1.42 -21.03
N PHE A 38 -3.59 -1.08 -20.18
CA PHE A 38 -3.52 0.13 -19.36
C PHE A 38 -2.50 -0.04 -18.23
N GLU A 39 -1.41 0.74 -18.23
CA GLU A 39 -0.33 0.62 -17.23
C GLU A 39 -0.29 1.77 -16.20
N GLU A 40 -1.18 2.76 -16.34
CA GLU A 40 -1.14 4.01 -15.58
C GLU A 40 -1.95 3.98 -14.27
N HIS A 41 -2.30 2.80 -13.76
CA HIS A 41 -3.03 2.63 -12.50
C HIS A 41 -2.40 3.41 -11.33
N HIS A 42 -1.07 3.43 -11.28
CA HIS A 42 -0.31 4.17 -10.27
C HIS A 42 -0.52 5.69 -10.34
N LYS A 43 -0.75 6.25 -11.53
CA LYS A 43 -1.05 7.68 -11.71
C LYS A 43 -2.46 8.01 -11.24
N ALA A 44 -3.44 7.18 -11.59
CA ALA A 44 -4.82 7.35 -11.13
C ALA A 44 -4.91 7.39 -9.59
N LEU A 45 -4.09 6.58 -8.92
CA LEU A 45 -4.05 6.53 -7.46
C LEU A 45 -3.27 7.70 -6.81
N ASN A 46 -2.45 8.45 -7.55
CA ASN A 46 -1.68 9.56 -6.96
C ASN A 46 -2.59 10.58 -6.27
N GLY A 47 -3.79 10.83 -6.76
CA GLY A 47 -4.74 11.74 -6.09
C GLY A 47 -5.08 11.32 -4.66
N CYS A 48 -5.18 10.01 -4.38
CA CYS A 48 -5.36 9.53 -3.00
C CYS A 48 -4.10 9.79 -2.17
N SER A 49 -2.92 9.52 -2.73
CA SER A 49 -1.67 9.76 -2.02
C SER A 49 -1.44 11.25 -1.71
N ASP A 50 -1.74 12.12 -2.66
CA ASP A 50 -1.63 13.57 -2.52
C ASP A 50 -2.60 14.09 -1.45
N LEU A 51 -3.85 13.62 -1.47
CA LEU A 51 -4.84 13.95 -0.44
C LEU A 51 -4.37 13.56 0.97
N MET A 52 -3.79 12.36 1.11
CA MET A 52 -3.29 11.89 2.40
C MET A 52 -2.13 12.74 2.90
N LEU A 53 -1.21 13.13 2.02
CA LEU A 53 -0.11 14.02 2.37
C LEU A 53 -0.59 15.44 2.69
N ASP A 54 -1.59 15.95 1.98
CA ASP A 54 -2.17 17.27 2.22
C ASP A 54 -2.88 17.36 3.58
N VAL A 55 -3.72 16.37 3.89
CA VAL A 55 -4.50 16.35 5.14
C VAL A 55 -3.64 16.00 6.36
N PHE A 56 -2.73 15.04 6.25
CA PHE A 56 -1.99 14.48 7.39
C PHE A 56 -0.50 14.87 7.43
N GLY A 57 -0.01 15.64 6.46
CA GLY A 57 1.37 16.08 6.39
C GLY A 57 2.35 14.90 6.34
N LYS A 58 3.40 14.95 7.18
CA LYS A 58 4.39 13.85 7.27
C LYS A 58 3.77 12.51 7.67
N ARG A 59 2.70 12.52 8.48
CA ARG A 59 1.95 11.33 8.89
C ARG A 59 1.13 10.73 7.74
N GLY A 60 0.92 11.49 6.67
CA GLY A 60 0.26 11.03 5.46
C GLY A 60 1.15 10.14 4.57
N ARG A 61 2.44 9.95 4.90
CA ARG A 61 3.29 9.00 4.18
C ARG A 61 2.84 7.57 4.44
N HIS A 62 2.78 6.77 3.39
CA HIS A 62 2.21 5.43 3.46
C HIS A 62 2.87 4.49 2.46
N ALA A 63 2.79 3.20 2.76
CA ALA A 63 2.99 2.17 1.76
C ALA A 63 1.73 2.04 0.90
N ARG A 64 1.89 1.73 -0.39
CA ARG A 64 0.74 1.44 -1.26
C ARG A 64 1.03 0.30 -2.23
N SER A 65 -0.03 -0.41 -2.59
CA SER A 65 -0.11 -1.25 -3.78
C SER A 65 -1.32 -0.83 -4.62
N VAL A 66 -1.19 -0.97 -5.94
CA VAL A 66 -2.27 -0.69 -6.88
C VAL A 66 -2.33 -1.82 -7.91
N LEU A 67 -3.54 -2.29 -8.20
CA LEU A 67 -3.78 -3.31 -9.21
C LEU A 67 -4.88 -2.83 -10.16
N GLY A 68 -4.72 -3.18 -11.44
CA GLY A 68 -5.81 -3.16 -12.39
C GLY A 68 -6.79 -4.29 -12.09
N ALA A 69 -8.08 -3.98 -12.17
CA ALA A 69 -9.15 -4.96 -12.06
C ALA A 69 -10.08 -4.81 -13.27
N VAL A 70 -10.45 -5.95 -13.87
CA VAL A 70 -11.41 -6.00 -14.98
C VAL A 70 -12.82 -5.58 -14.57
N SER A 71 -13.14 -5.69 -13.29
CA SER A 71 -14.36 -5.18 -12.69
C SER A 71 -14.19 -5.03 -11.18
N VAL A 72 -14.98 -4.13 -10.61
CA VAL A 72 -15.07 -3.89 -9.16
C VAL A 72 -16.54 -3.66 -8.77
N ARG A 73 -16.83 -3.65 -7.46
CA ARG A 73 -18.19 -3.41 -6.94
C ARG A 73 -18.76 -2.11 -7.51
N ASP A 74 -20.02 -2.17 -7.97
CA ASP A 74 -20.79 -1.04 -8.50
C ASP A 74 -20.14 -0.28 -9.66
N ASN A 75 -19.19 -0.90 -10.37
CA ASN A 75 -18.44 -0.28 -11.46
C ASN A 75 -17.77 1.06 -11.05
N LEU A 76 -17.39 1.18 -9.78
CA LEU A 76 -16.66 2.35 -9.29
C LEU A 76 -15.30 2.47 -10.01
N PRO A 77 -14.79 3.68 -10.24
CA PRO A 77 -13.52 3.86 -10.94
C PRO A 77 -12.33 3.37 -10.11
N ILE A 78 -12.39 3.56 -8.78
CA ILE A 78 -11.34 3.18 -7.83
C ILE A 78 -11.98 2.67 -6.55
N ILE A 79 -11.41 1.61 -5.97
CA ILE A 79 -11.66 1.19 -4.59
C ILE A 79 -10.37 1.34 -3.80
N VAL A 80 -10.45 2.06 -2.67
CA VAL A 80 -9.36 2.27 -1.73
C VAL A 80 -9.65 1.46 -0.46
N ASP A 81 -8.78 0.52 -0.14
CA ASP A 81 -8.76 -0.20 1.13
C ASP A 81 -7.54 0.22 1.94
N SER A 82 -7.69 0.41 3.24
CA SER A 82 -6.69 1.10 4.07
C SER A 82 -6.56 0.48 5.45
N ILE A 83 -5.33 0.36 5.91
CA ILE A 83 -5.00 0.03 7.30
C ILE A 83 -4.28 1.23 7.89
N PHE A 84 -4.77 1.70 9.03
CA PHE A 84 -4.19 2.82 9.76
C PHE A 84 -3.72 2.36 11.13
N GLU A 85 -2.53 2.82 11.50
CA GLU A 85 -2.10 2.86 12.88
C GLU A 85 -2.82 4.00 13.60
N VAL A 86 -3.39 3.71 14.77
CA VAL A 86 -4.11 4.67 15.61
C VAL A 86 -3.53 4.66 17.02
N GLU A 87 -3.61 5.80 17.70
CA GLU A 87 -3.28 5.90 19.12
C GLU A 87 -4.35 5.15 19.94
N ALA A 88 -3.91 4.53 21.03
CA ALA A 88 -4.77 3.76 21.94
C ALA A 88 -5.48 4.66 22.96
#